data_AF-A0AB40BSK3-F1
#
_entry.id   AF-A0AB40BSK3-F1
#
_cell.length_a   1.000
_cell.length_b   1.000
_cell.length_c   1.000
_cell.angle_alpha   90.00
_cell.angle_beta   90.00
_cell.angle_gamma   90.00
#
_symmetry.space_group_name_H-M   'P 1'
#
loop_
_entity.id
_entity.type
_entity.pdbx_description
1 polymer ?
#
loop_
_entity_poly.entity_id
_entity_poly.type
_entity_poly.pdbx_seq_one_letter_code
_entity_poly.pdbx_strand_id
1 'polypeptide(L)'
;MRLSETAEKLKKRAATKIHDGQESEARDLLIQKKKLMKALESSKSRIEVLDKLSAKLQEVISSKEAQLIENVAVNPSSNAEDRGYPIHFINPKGDVSEDLSTTGSFDRSGMESSVKEELESQSLEDDEPQPVVGDPPETHFSSVIERTSSSNGTPSYNDFRLRAIEQLKNVEEDMVIFLRLLITESESKKITKNAQQILEVLEDLQRIRERIQVIFTEETM
;
A
#
# COMPACT_ATOMS: atom_id res chain seq x y z
N MET A 1 -9.38 -25.38 1.69
CA MET A 1 -8.48 -26.41 1.11
C MET A 1 -7.08 -25.82 1.02
N ARG A 2 -6.01 -26.54 1.42
CA ARG A 2 -4.65 -25.98 1.38
C ARG A 2 -4.13 -25.94 -0.07
N LEU A 3 -3.38 -24.92 -0.46
CA LEU A 3 -2.83 -24.79 -1.83
C LEU A 3 -1.95 -26.00 -2.20
N SER A 4 -1.15 -26.51 -1.25
CA SER A 4 -0.33 -27.72 -1.44
C SER A 4 -1.16 -28.97 -1.71
N GLU A 5 -2.28 -29.13 -1.00
CA GLU A 5 -3.21 -30.25 -1.18
C GLU A 5 -3.89 -30.17 -2.57
N THR A 6 -4.21 -28.96 -3.00
CA THR A 6 -4.78 -28.69 -4.33
C THR A 6 -3.79 -29.04 -5.45
N ALA A 7 -2.51 -28.70 -5.28
CA ALA A 7 -1.44 -29.06 -6.21
C ALA A 7 -1.25 -30.58 -6.32
N GLU A 8 -1.40 -31.30 -5.21
CA GLU A 8 -1.34 -32.76 -5.19
C GLU A 8 -2.56 -33.39 -5.89
N LYS A 9 -3.77 -32.84 -5.68
CA LYS A 9 -4.98 -33.28 -6.38
C LYS A 9 -4.90 -33.05 -7.88
N LEU A 10 -4.37 -31.91 -8.33
CA LEU A 10 -4.14 -31.65 -9.76
C LEU A 10 -3.15 -32.68 -10.35
N LYS A 11 -2.07 -33.01 -9.63
CA LYS A 11 -1.13 -34.07 -10.05
C LYS A 11 -1.82 -35.43 -10.18
N LYS A 12 -2.62 -35.83 -9.19
CA LYS A 12 -3.36 -37.10 -9.20
C LYS A 12 -4.34 -37.17 -10.37
N ARG A 13 -5.12 -36.11 -10.60
CA ARG A 13 -6.05 -36.02 -11.75
C ARG A 13 -5.33 -36.08 -13.09
N ALA A 14 -4.21 -35.37 -13.24
CA ALA A 14 -3.41 -35.44 -14.46
C ALA A 14 -2.91 -36.87 -14.72
N ALA A 15 -2.48 -37.60 -13.68
CA ALA A 15 -2.05 -38.99 -13.81
C ALA A 15 -3.19 -39.92 -14.29
N THR A 16 -4.41 -39.73 -13.76
CA THR A 16 -5.60 -40.47 -14.23
C THR A 16 -5.91 -40.14 -15.69
N LYS A 17 -5.86 -38.86 -16.09
CA LYS A 17 -6.13 -38.43 -17.46
C LYS A 17 -5.13 -38.98 -18.48
N ILE A 18 -3.85 -39.11 -18.09
CA ILE A 18 -2.83 -39.79 -18.92
C ILE A 18 -3.19 -41.26 -19.12
N HIS A 19 -3.59 -41.96 -18.05
CA HIS A 19 -4.00 -43.36 -18.14
C HIS A 19 -5.22 -43.56 -19.04
N ASP A 20 -6.14 -42.60 -19.03
CA ASP A 20 -7.35 -42.61 -19.85
C ASP A 20 -7.09 -42.17 -21.32
N GLY A 21 -5.83 -41.90 -21.69
CA GLY A 21 -5.44 -41.47 -23.04
C GLY A 21 -5.75 -40.00 -23.36
N GLN A 22 -6.19 -39.23 -22.37
CA GLN A 22 -6.55 -37.81 -22.50
C GLN A 22 -5.36 -36.90 -22.20
N GLU A 23 -4.34 -36.93 -23.08
CA GLU A 23 -3.08 -36.19 -22.85
C GLU A 23 -3.24 -34.67 -22.85
N SER A 24 -4.15 -34.11 -23.64
CA SER A 24 -4.39 -32.66 -23.69
C SER A 24 -4.90 -32.14 -22.33
N GLU A 25 -5.95 -32.77 -21.80
CA GLU A 25 -6.51 -32.42 -20.49
C GLU A 25 -5.47 -32.61 -19.36
N ALA A 26 -4.62 -33.64 -19.46
CA ALA A 26 -3.54 -33.83 -18.51
C ALA A 26 -2.52 -32.70 -18.54
N ARG A 27 -2.16 -32.19 -19.73
CA ARG A 27 -1.26 -31.04 -19.88
C ARG A 27 -1.87 -29.79 -19.26
N ASP A 28 -3.16 -29.53 -19.48
CA ASP A 28 -3.85 -28.38 -18.90
C ASP A 28 -3.85 -28.42 -17.38
N LEU A 29 -4.12 -29.59 -16.79
CA LEU A 29 -4.06 -29.80 -15.34
C LEU A 29 -2.64 -29.57 -14.78
N LEU A 30 -1.60 -29.94 -15.52
CA LEU A 30 -0.21 -29.70 -15.12
C LEU A 30 0.18 -28.21 -15.25
N ILE A 31 -0.34 -27.51 -16.25
CA ILE A 31 -0.17 -26.05 -16.38
C ILE A 31 -0.83 -25.33 -15.19
N GLN A 32 -2.06 -25.71 -14.83
CA GLN A 32 -2.74 -25.18 -13.65
C GLN A 32 -1.93 -25.45 -12.38
N LYS A 33 -1.40 -26.67 -12.22
CA LYS A 33 -0.52 -27.01 -11.09
C LYS A 33 0.73 -26.13 -11.06
N LYS A 34 1.35 -25.86 -12.21
CA LYS A 34 2.53 -24.97 -12.30
C LYS A 34 2.19 -23.54 -11.87
N LYS A 35 1.05 -22.99 -12.34
CA LYS A 35 0.56 -21.67 -11.93
C LYS A 35 0.34 -21.62 -10.40
N LEU A 36 -0.30 -22.64 -9.84
CA LEU A 36 -0.55 -22.78 -8.41
C LEU A 36 0.75 -22.87 -7.59
N MET A 37 1.73 -23.64 -8.05
CA MET A 37 3.04 -23.76 -7.39
C MET A 37 3.80 -22.42 -7.39
N LYS A 38 3.73 -21.65 -8.48
CA LYS A 38 4.32 -20.30 -8.54
C LYS A 38 3.67 -19.35 -7.52
N ALA A 39 2.35 -19.40 -7.40
CA ALA A 39 1.62 -18.61 -6.40
C ALA A 39 2.00 -19.03 -4.96
N LEU A 40 2.20 -20.33 -4.72
CA LEU A 40 2.66 -20.85 -3.44
C LEU A 40 4.05 -20.34 -3.08
N GLU A 41 5.00 -20.37 -4.01
CA GLU A 41 6.35 -19.84 -3.80
C GLU A 41 6.33 -18.33 -3.52
N SER A 42 5.50 -17.57 -4.25
CA SER A 42 5.30 -16.15 -3.98
C SER A 42 4.68 -15.89 -2.60
N SER A 43 3.80 -16.76 -2.12
CA SER A 43 3.23 -16.65 -0.78
C SER A 43 4.28 -16.92 0.30
N LYS A 44 5.13 -17.94 0.08
CA LYS A 44 6.25 -18.26 0.97
C LYS A 44 7.23 -17.10 1.10
N SER A 45 7.65 -16.49 -0.01
CA SER A 45 8.56 -15.34 0.04
C SER A 45 7.96 -14.13 0.78
N ARG A 46 6.64 -13.91 0.63
CA ARG A 46 5.93 -12.86 1.38
C ARG A 46 5.93 -13.13 2.89
N ILE A 47 5.73 -14.38 3.30
CA ILE A 47 5.80 -14.78 4.71
C ILE A 47 7.20 -14.50 5.26
N GLU A 48 8.25 -14.85 4.54
CA GLU A 48 9.64 -14.58 4.97
C GLU A 48 9.92 -13.08 5.16
N VAL A 49 9.36 -12.22 4.31
CA VAL A 49 9.47 -10.76 4.48
C VAL A 49 8.71 -10.29 5.72
N LEU A 50 7.52 -10.83 5.97
CA LEU A 50 6.74 -10.51 7.17
C LEU A 50 7.44 -10.97 8.45
N ASP A 51 8.08 -12.14 8.44
CA ASP A 51 8.87 -12.64 9.56
C ASP A 51 10.06 -11.72 9.87
N LYS A 52 10.77 -11.24 8.83
CA LYS A 52 11.86 -10.26 8.98
C LYS A 52 11.37 -8.93 9.55
N LEU A 53 10.24 -8.43 9.09
CA LEU A 53 9.64 -7.21 9.61
C LEU A 53 9.24 -7.37 11.07
N SER A 54 8.62 -8.50 11.43
CA SER A 54 8.25 -8.83 12.81
C SER A 54 9.48 -8.83 13.72
N ALA A 55 10.56 -9.48 13.31
CA ALA A 55 11.82 -9.47 14.05
C ALA A 55 12.39 -8.05 14.23
N LYS A 56 12.32 -7.21 13.20
CA LYS A 56 12.81 -5.82 13.29
C LYS A 56 11.95 -4.96 14.20
N LEU A 57 10.63 -5.13 14.16
CA LEU A 57 9.71 -4.46 15.08
C LEU A 57 10.01 -4.87 16.53
N GLN A 58 10.24 -6.15 16.78
CA GLN A 58 10.61 -6.63 18.11
C GLN A 58 11.92 -6.00 18.61
N GLU A 59 12.94 -5.91 17.75
CA GLU A 59 14.21 -5.25 18.09
C GLU A 59 14.01 -3.77 18.47
N VAL A 60 13.21 -3.04 17.69
CA VAL A 60 12.91 -1.62 17.94
C VAL A 60 12.13 -1.44 19.24
N ILE A 61 11.12 -2.29 19.48
CA ILE A 61 10.33 -2.28 20.71
C ILE A 61 11.25 -2.51 21.91
N SER A 62 12.06 -3.57 21.89
CA SER A 62 12.99 -3.86 22.98
C SER A 62 14.02 -2.74 23.19
N SER A 63 14.52 -2.12 22.12
CA SER A 63 15.41 -0.95 22.22
C SER A 63 14.71 0.25 22.86
N LYS A 64 13.44 0.51 22.53
CA LYS A 64 12.65 1.60 23.11
C LYS A 64 12.25 1.34 24.55
N GLU A 65 11.89 0.11 24.88
CA GLU A 65 11.66 -0.32 26.26
C GLU A 65 12.91 -0.12 27.12
N ALA A 66 14.09 -0.50 26.62
CA ALA A 66 15.35 -0.26 27.31
C ALA A 66 15.62 1.24 27.53
N GLN A 67 15.42 2.08 26.51
CA GLN A 67 15.55 3.55 26.62
C GLN A 67 14.56 4.14 27.63
N LEU A 68 13.32 3.66 27.66
CA LEU A 68 12.31 4.11 28.62
C LEU A 68 12.71 3.73 30.05
N ILE A 69 13.15 2.49 30.27
CA ILE A 69 13.63 2.02 31.58
C ILE A 69 14.84 2.85 32.03
N GLU A 70 15.80 3.10 31.14
CA GLU A 70 16.96 3.94 31.42
C GLU A 70 16.55 5.36 31.80
N ASN A 71 15.66 6.00 31.03
CA ASN A 71 15.18 7.34 31.31
C ASN A 71 14.41 7.45 32.64
N VAL A 72 13.65 6.41 33.01
CA VAL A 72 12.93 6.33 34.30
C VAL A 72 13.90 6.08 35.46
N ALA A 73 14.93 5.26 35.26
CA ALA A 73 15.96 4.98 36.28
C ALA A 73 16.91 6.17 36.51
N VAL A 74 17.21 6.95 35.47
CA VAL A 74 18.07 8.15 35.54
C VAL A 74 17.32 9.37 36.04
N ASN A 75 15.99 9.44 35.83
CA ASN A 75 15.11 10.44 36.44
C ASN A 75 14.20 9.80 37.50
N PRO A 76 14.73 9.32 38.65
CA PRO A 76 13.88 8.95 39.77
C PRO A 76 13.41 10.26 40.42
N SER A 77 12.47 10.98 39.77
CA SER A 77 11.77 12.15 40.33
C SER A 77 12.66 12.93 41.29
N SER A 78 13.76 13.49 40.77
CA SER A 78 14.71 14.17 41.63
C SER A 78 14.03 15.39 42.23
N ASN A 79 14.03 15.38 43.56
CA ASN A 79 13.68 16.46 44.47
C ASN A 79 12.19 16.58 44.79
N ALA A 80 11.79 15.82 45.81
CA ALA A 80 10.90 16.34 46.83
C ALA A 80 11.54 17.57 47.52
N GLU A 81 11.64 18.69 46.80
CA GLU A 81 11.52 19.99 47.43
C GLU A 81 10.24 20.62 46.92
N ASP A 82 9.25 20.56 47.80
CA ASP A 82 8.02 21.33 47.82
C ASP A 82 8.30 22.81 47.48
N ARG A 83 8.18 23.16 46.21
CA ARG A 83 7.91 24.52 45.77
C ARG A 83 6.79 24.46 44.76
N GLY A 84 5.59 24.76 45.27
CA GLY A 84 4.32 24.72 44.55
C GLY A 84 4.30 25.58 43.30
N TYR A 85 4.73 24.99 42.19
CA TYR A 85 4.33 25.44 40.86
C TYR A 85 3.19 24.54 40.38
N PRO A 86 1.98 25.08 40.15
CA PRO A 86 0.83 24.31 39.70
C PRO A 86 1.13 23.70 38.32
N ILE A 87 1.17 22.38 38.24
CA ILE A 87 1.28 21.65 36.98
C ILE A 87 -0.07 21.80 36.26
N HIS A 88 -0.12 22.64 35.23
CA HIS A 88 -1.29 22.77 34.37
C HIS A 88 -1.26 21.68 33.28
N PHE A 89 -2.17 20.71 33.38
CA PHE A 89 -2.45 19.78 32.30
C PHE A 89 -3.28 20.50 31.23
N ILE A 90 -2.67 20.80 30.08
CA ILE A 90 -3.37 21.33 28.91
C ILE A 90 -3.86 20.14 28.08
N ASN A 91 -5.16 19.88 28.12
CA ASN A 91 -5.81 18.92 27.22
C ASN A 91 -6.18 19.65 25.92
N PRO A 92 -5.65 19.28 24.75
CA PRO A 92 -5.89 20.05 23.53
C PRO A 92 -7.20 19.61 22.89
N LYS A 93 -8.31 20.31 23.17
CA LYS A 93 -9.50 20.31 22.30
C LYS A 93 -10.22 21.66 22.30
N GLY A 94 -10.24 22.26 21.11
CA GLY A 94 -11.37 22.96 20.48
C GLY A 94 -12.02 24.13 21.22
N ASP A 95 -11.79 25.35 20.71
CA ASP A 95 -12.66 26.50 20.94
C ASP A 95 -14.09 26.24 20.43
N VAL A 96 -15.09 26.54 21.27
CA VAL A 96 -16.22 27.47 21.00
C VAL A 96 -17.40 27.17 21.95
N SER A 97 -17.78 28.23 22.69
CA SER A 97 -19.08 28.58 23.31
C SER A 97 -19.79 27.68 24.34
N GLU A 98 -19.92 28.28 25.52
CA GLU A 98 -21.14 28.48 26.33
C GLU A 98 -22.27 27.42 26.27
N ASP A 99 -22.48 26.76 27.42
CA ASP A 99 -23.67 26.88 28.27
C ASP A 99 -24.32 25.55 28.75
N LEU A 100 -24.61 25.54 30.06
CA LEU A 100 -25.58 24.74 30.82
C LEU A 100 -25.66 23.19 30.72
N SER A 101 -25.07 22.57 31.75
CA SER A 101 -25.70 21.64 32.72
C SER A 101 -26.25 20.26 32.33
N THR A 102 -26.13 19.39 33.34
CA THR A 102 -26.95 18.19 33.67
C THR A 102 -26.53 16.83 33.09
N THR A 103 -25.85 16.08 33.97
CA THR A 103 -26.14 14.68 34.39
C THR A 103 -26.48 13.64 33.32
N GLY A 104 -25.70 12.57 33.29
CA GLY A 104 -26.16 11.29 32.76
C GLY A 104 -25.05 10.28 32.54
N SER A 105 -24.76 9.50 33.56
CA SER A 105 -24.09 8.19 33.51
C SER A 105 -24.46 7.41 32.25
N PHE A 106 -23.47 6.89 31.51
CA PHE A 106 -23.69 5.74 30.64
C PHE A 106 -22.62 4.66 30.83
N ASP A 107 -23.18 3.48 31.07
CA ASP A 107 -22.60 2.28 31.62
C ASP A 107 -21.99 1.40 30.52
N ARG A 108 -21.04 0.57 30.94
CA ARG A 108 -20.28 -0.34 30.10
C ARG A 108 -21.04 -1.66 29.95
N SER A 109 -21.46 -2.04 28.75
CA SER A 109 -21.80 -3.44 28.48
C SER A 109 -21.84 -3.81 26.99
N GLY A 110 -21.25 -4.96 26.67
CA GLY A 110 -21.82 -5.90 25.70
C GLY A 110 -21.36 -5.77 24.25
N MET A 111 -20.25 -6.43 23.90
CA MET A 111 -19.92 -6.73 22.50
C MET A 111 -20.07 -8.24 22.28
N GLU A 112 -21.20 -8.65 21.74
CA GLU A 112 -21.38 -9.94 21.08
C GLU A 112 -22.15 -9.76 19.77
N SER A 113 -21.96 -10.74 18.87
CA SER A 113 -22.61 -11.01 17.59
C SER A 113 -21.72 -10.69 16.38
N SER A 114 -21.08 -11.65 15.70
CA SER A 114 -21.55 -12.84 14.95
C SER A 114 -21.82 -12.56 13.45
N VAL A 115 -20.90 -13.10 12.64
CA VAL A 115 -21.07 -13.79 11.34
C VAL A 115 -21.66 -13.01 10.13
N LYS A 116 -20.91 -12.99 9.01
CA LYS A 116 -21.29 -13.63 7.73
C LYS A 116 -20.17 -13.58 6.67
N GLU A 117 -19.95 -14.74 6.06
CA GLU A 117 -19.17 -14.97 4.84
C GLU A 117 -19.91 -14.42 3.61
N GLU A 118 -19.17 -13.93 2.61
CA GLU A 118 -19.56 -14.14 1.20
C GLU A 118 -18.34 -14.11 0.28
N LEU A 119 -18.24 -15.17 -0.52
CA LEU A 119 -17.23 -15.45 -1.55
C LEU A 119 -17.72 -14.90 -2.89
N GLU A 120 -16.87 -14.18 -3.63
CA GLU A 120 -17.05 -14.05 -5.08
C GLU A 120 -15.74 -14.32 -5.82
N SER A 121 -15.84 -15.26 -6.76
CA SER A 121 -14.79 -15.71 -7.67
C SER A 121 -14.90 -14.92 -8.97
N GLN A 122 -13.78 -14.44 -9.52
CA GLN A 122 -13.75 -13.90 -10.87
C GLN A 122 -12.87 -14.75 -11.78
N SER A 123 -13.49 -15.17 -12.89
CA SER A 123 -12.96 -15.94 -14.01
C SER A 123 -12.08 -15.06 -14.90
N LEU A 124 -10.99 -15.61 -15.44
CA LEU A 124 -10.30 -15.06 -16.60
C LEU A 124 -10.06 -16.20 -17.59
N GLU A 125 -10.72 -16.09 -18.74
CA GLU A 125 -10.46 -16.87 -19.94
C GLU A 125 -9.26 -16.31 -20.70
N ASP A 126 -8.59 -17.23 -21.39
CA ASP A 126 -7.41 -17.10 -22.24
C ASP A 126 -7.68 -16.25 -23.50
N ASP A 127 -6.63 -15.61 -24.00
CA ASP A 127 -6.36 -15.67 -25.44
C ASP A 127 -4.85 -15.67 -25.69
N GLU A 128 -4.36 -16.72 -26.35
CA GLU A 128 -3.00 -16.86 -26.89
C GLU A 128 -3.14 -16.92 -28.42
N PRO A 129 -2.17 -16.38 -29.18
CA PRO A 129 -1.31 -17.32 -29.90
C PRO A 129 0.16 -16.86 -30.06
N GLN A 130 1.09 -17.74 -29.66
CA GLN A 130 2.27 -18.32 -30.35
C GLN A 130 3.06 -17.59 -31.47
N PRO A 131 4.34 -17.97 -31.68
CA PRO A 131 5.49 -17.06 -31.63
C PRO A 131 6.08 -16.71 -33.00
N VAL A 132 6.69 -15.52 -33.09
CA VAL A 132 7.65 -15.18 -34.15
C VAL A 132 8.91 -14.63 -33.51
N VAL A 133 10.01 -15.33 -33.78
CA VAL A 133 11.39 -14.98 -33.42
C VAL A 133 11.79 -13.68 -34.13
N GLY A 134 12.27 -12.72 -33.34
CA GLY A 134 12.92 -11.50 -33.80
C GLY A 134 13.13 -10.58 -32.61
N ASP A 135 14.38 -10.44 -32.18
CA ASP A 135 14.79 -9.62 -31.03
C ASP A 135 14.22 -8.18 -31.07
N PRO A 136 13.75 -7.68 -29.91
CA PRO A 136 13.89 -6.25 -29.59
C PRO A 136 14.31 -6.03 -28.13
N PRO A 137 14.64 -4.79 -27.75
CA PRO A 137 15.80 -4.49 -26.91
C PRO A 137 15.52 -4.68 -25.43
N GLU A 138 16.60 -4.95 -24.69
CA GLU A 138 16.66 -4.86 -23.24
C GLU A 138 16.23 -3.47 -22.78
N THR A 139 14.95 -3.30 -22.42
CA THR A 139 14.53 -2.20 -21.56
C THR A 139 14.98 -2.57 -20.15
N HIS A 140 16.25 -2.29 -19.88
CA HIS A 140 16.80 -2.22 -18.54
C HIS A 140 15.86 -1.36 -17.70
N PHE A 141 15.11 -1.99 -16.80
CA PHE A 141 14.69 -1.32 -15.57
C PHE A 141 15.95 -1.12 -14.73
N SER A 142 16.83 -0.24 -15.22
CA SER A 142 17.93 0.29 -14.44
C SER A 142 17.30 1.09 -13.34
N SER A 143 17.42 0.53 -12.15
CA SER A 143 17.57 1.28 -10.92
C SER A 143 18.56 2.43 -11.14
N VAL A 144 18.06 3.60 -11.50
CA VAL A 144 18.79 4.85 -11.35
C VAL A 144 18.25 5.53 -10.10
N ILE A 145 18.51 4.90 -8.94
CA ILE A 145 18.92 5.73 -7.82
C ILE A 145 20.37 6.07 -8.14
N GLU A 146 20.54 7.09 -8.98
CA GLU A 146 21.82 7.75 -9.12
C GLU A 146 22.10 8.36 -7.75
N ARG A 147 22.84 7.59 -6.94
CA ARG A 147 23.57 8.12 -5.80
C ARG A 147 24.64 9.02 -6.39
N THR A 148 24.25 10.25 -6.74
CA THR A 148 25.20 11.34 -6.90
C THR A 148 25.84 11.54 -5.55
N SER A 149 27.02 10.96 -5.43
CA SER A 149 27.89 11.06 -4.27
C SER A 149 28.40 12.49 -4.23
N SER A 150 27.74 13.35 -3.46
CA SER A 150 28.22 14.69 -3.11
C SER A 150 27.70 15.06 -1.73
N SER A 151 28.60 14.95 -0.75
CA SER A 151 28.57 15.51 0.61
C SER A 151 27.23 15.90 1.25
N ASN A 152 26.91 15.20 2.34
CA ASN A 152 26.41 15.76 3.60
C ASN A 152 25.46 16.97 3.51
N GLY A 153 24.17 16.66 3.47
CA GLY A 153 23.09 17.58 3.84
C GLY A 153 21.79 16.79 3.78
N THR A 154 20.96 16.86 4.83
CA THR A 154 19.55 16.48 4.67
C THR A 154 19.01 17.23 3.46
N PRO A 155 18.33 16.57 2.50
CA PRO A 155 17.76 17.27 1.35
C PRO A 155 16.95 18.45 1.86
N SER A 156 17.24 19.64 1.33
CA SER A 156 16.54 20.84 1.77
C SER A 156 15.05 20.67 1.51
N TYR A 157 14.22 21.30 2.34
CA TYR A 157 12.77 21.34 2.13
C TYR A 157 12.41 21.80 0.69
N ASN A 158 13.21 22.70 0.14
CA ASN A 158 13.07 23.17 -1.25
C ASN A 158 13.35 22.07 -2.30
N ASP A 159 14.34 21.20 -2.06
CA ASP A 159 14.66 20.10 -2.97
C ASP A 159 13.57 19.02 -2.94
N PHE A 160 13.03 18.74 -1.75
CA PHE A 160 11.87 17.86 -1.61
C PHE A 160 10.66 18.43 -2.37
N ARG A 161 10.41 19.74 -2.25
CA ARG A 161 9.30 20.43 -2.93
C ARG A 161 9.44 20.38 -4.44
N LEU A 162 10.61 20.72 -4.99
CA LEU A 162 10.84 20.69 -6.44
C LEU A 162 10.58 19.29 -7.00
N ARG A 163 11.08 18.27 -6.30
CA ARG A 163 10.77 16.87 -6.63
C ARG A 163 9.28 16.56 -6.53
N ALA A 164 8.58 17.00 -5.50
CA ALA A 164 7.15 16.74 -5.35
C ALA A 164 6.31 17.36 -6.49
N ILE A 165 6.61 18.61 -6.88
CA ILE A 165 5.93 19.29 -7.99
C ILE A 165 6.23 18.58 -9.32
N GLU A 166 7.48 18.18 -9.54
CA GLU A 166 7.89 17.42 -10.72
C GLU A 166 7.18 16.06 -10.80
N GLN A 167 7.10 15.32 -9.70
CA GLN A 167 6.39 14.05 -9.65
C GLN A 167 4.88 14.21 -9.88
N LEU A 168 4.25 15.24 -9.32
CA LEU A 168 2.85 15.54 -9.60
C LEU A 168 2.61 15.82 -11.08
N LYS A 169 3.50 16.59 -11.72
CA LYS A 169 3.42 16.87 -13.16
C LYS A 169 3.56 15.59 -14.00
N ASN A 170 4.48 14.69 -13.66
CA ASN A 170 4.64 13.42 -14.36
C ASN A 170 3.36 12.56 -14.26
N VAL A 171 2.73 12.51 -13.08
CA VAL A 171 1.47 11.78 -12.89
C VAL A 171 0.33 12.43 -13.69
N GLU A 172 0.26 13.76 -13.79
CA GLU A 172 -0.70 14.44 -14.66
C GLU A 172 -0.53 14.03 -16.13
N GLU A 173 0.71 14.02 -16.62
CA GLU A 173 1.02 13.62 -18.00
C GLU A 173 0.64 12.15 -18.26
N ASP A 174 0.95 11.25 -17.34
CA ASP A 174 0.57 9.83 -17.42
C ASP A 174 -0.95 9.64 -17.41
N MET A 175 -1.69 10.37 -16.56
CA MET A 175 -3.15 10.34 -16.52
C MET A 175 -3.78 10.84 -17.82
N VAL A 176 -3.20 11.87 -18.45
CA VAL A 176 -3.66 12.36 -19.77
C VAL A 176 -3.42 11.32 -20.87
N ILE A 177 -2.27 10.63 -20.84
CA ILE A 177 -1.98 9.53 -21.77
C ILE A 177 -2.99 8.40 -21.57
N PHE A 178 -3.24 8.02 -20.32
CA PHE A 178 -4.20 6.99 -19.97
C PHE A 178 -5.62 7.35 -20.40
N LEU A 179 -6.06 8.60 -20.20
CA LEU A 179 -7.35 9.11 -20.69
C LEU A 179 -7.46 9.02 -22.22
N ARG A 180 -6.41 9.36 -22.95
CA ARG A 180 -6.40 9.25 -24.42
C ARG A 180 -6.54 7.81 -24.87
N LEU A 181 -5.79 6.90 -24.27
CA LEU A 181 -5.87 5.47 -24.57
C LEU A 181 -7.28 4.95 -24.30
N LEU A 182 -7.83 5.31 -23.14
CA LEU A 182 -9.17 4.90 -22.71
C LEU A 182 -10.27 5.40 -23.66
N ILE A 183 -10.16 6.63 -24.17
CA ILE A 183 -11.10 7.17 -25.16
C ILE A 183 -10.94 6.45 -26.50
N THR A 184 -9.71 6.19 -26.97
CA THR A 184 -9.44 5.52 -28.25
C THR A 184 -9.88 4.06 -28.27
N GLU A 185 -9.91 3.38 -27.12
CA GLU A 185 -10.26 1.97 -26.99
C GLU A 185 -11.77 1.75 -26.78
N SER A 186 -12.58 2.82 -26.75
CA SER A 186 -13.96 2.75 -26.22
C SER A 186 -15.09 2.81 -27.25
N GLU A 187 -15.87 1.72 -27.35
CA GLU A 187 -17.23 1.70 -27.91
C GLU A 187 -18.33 1.62 -26.82
N SER A 188 -17.98 1.59 -25.53
CA SER A 188 -18.91 1.25 -24.44
C SER A 188 -19.20 2.37 -23.43
N LYS A 189 -20.45 2.43 -22.93
CA LYS A 189 -20.94 3.42 -21.94
C LYS A 189 -20.33 3.29 -20.53
N LYS A 190 -19.58 2.22 -20.24
CA LYS A 190 -18.87 2.08 -18.95
C LYS A 190 -17.56 2.88 -18.95
N ILE A 191 -16.91 2.94 -20.11
CA ILE A 191 -15.65 3.64 -20.27
C ILE A 191 -15.82 5.16 -20.11
N THR A 192 -16.98 5.71 -20.47
CA THR A 192 -17.29 7.13 -20.28
C THR A 192 -17.40 7.54 -18.80
N LYS A 193 -17.91 6.65 -17.91
CA LYS A 193 -17.93 6.91 -16.46
C LYS A 193 -16.53 6.88 -15.86
N ASN A 194 -15.71 5.91 -16.28
CA ASN A 194 -14.32 5.82 -15.82
C ASN A 194 -13.50 7.03 -16.31
N ALA A 195 -13.69 7.45 -17.56
CA ALA A 195 -13.04 8.64 -18.12
C ALA A 195 -13.43 9.90 -17.33
N GLN A 196 -14.70 10.04 -16.95
CA GLN A 196 -15.17 11.17 -16.14
C GLN A 196 -14.52 11.18 -14.74
N GLN A 197 -14.39 10.02 -14.09
CA GLN A 197 -13.73 9.91 -12.79
C GLN A 197 -12.24 10.27 -12.88
N ILE A 198 -11.56 9.81 -13.93
CA ILE A 198 -10.14 10.12 -14.12
C ILE A 198 -9.95 11.61 -14.44
N LEU A 199 -10.89 12.24 -15.17
CA LEU A 199 -10.87 13.68 -15.42
C LEU A 199 -11.02 14.49 -14.13
N GLU A 200 -11.93 14.10 -13.24
CA GLU A 200 -12.12 14.73 -11.92
C GLU A 200 -10.84 14.63 -11.08
N VAL A 201 -10.22 13.46 -11.04
CA VAL A 201 -8.94 13.26 -10.34
C VAL A 201 -7.82 14.10 -10.94
N LEU A 202 -7.78 14.24 -12.28
CA LEU A 202 -6.79 15.09 -12.96
C LEU A 202 -6.96 16.57 -12.58
N GLU A 203 -8.20 17.06 -12.55
CA GLU A 203 -8.50 18.44 -12.14
C GLU A 203 -8.11 18.71 -10.68
N ASP A 204 -8.39 17.77 -9.78
CA ASP A 204 -7.99 17.87 -8.38
C ASP A 204 -6.46 17.88 -8.22
N LEU A 205 -5.76 17.02 -8.98
CA LEU A 205 -4.30 16.94 -8.95
C LEU A 205 -3.68 18.25 -9.46
N GLN A 206 -4.18 18.80 -10.57
CA GLN A 206 -3.78 20.11 -11.09
C GLN A 206 -3.99 21.21 -10.05
N ARG A 207 -5.16 21.25 -9.40
CA ARG A 207 -5.47 22.22 -8.35
C ARG A 207 -4.51 22.09 -7.17
N ILE A 208 -4.15 20.87 -6.76
CA ILE A 208 -3.18 20.63 -5.69
C ILE A 208 -1.80 21.14 -6.10
N ARG A 209 -1.32 20.83 -7.31
CA ARG A 209 -0.03 21.31 -7.83
C ARG A 209 0.01 22.85 -7.88
N GLU A 210 -1.04 23.48 -8.38
CA GLU A 210 -1.16 24.94 -8.42
C GLU A 210 -1.20 25.56 -7.03
N ARG A 211 -1.91 24.96 -6.07
CA ARG A 211 -1.94 25.43 -4.69
C ARG A 211 -0.57 25.31 -4.01
N ILE A 212 0.15 24.22 -4.27
CA ILE A 212 1.55 24.04 -3.85
C ILE A 212 2.48 25.01 -4.60
N GLN A 213 2.10 25.58 -5.73
CA GLN A 213 2.87 26.64 -6.38
C GLN A 213 2.57 28.00 -5.72
N VAL A 214 1.29 28.32 -5.48
CA VAL A 214 0.81 29.63 -4.98
C VAL A 214 1.20 29.91 -3.54
N ILE A 215 1.01 28.93 -2.64
CA ILE A 215 1.35 29.07 -1.21
C ILE A 215 2.79 29.57 -1.01
N PHE A 216 3.67 29.23 -1.96
CA PHE A 216 5.08 29.54 -1.84
C PHE A 216 5.49 30.78 -2.63
N THR A 217 4.75 31.19 -3.66
CA THR A 217 4.96 32.52 -4.26
C THR A 217 4.58 33.64 -3.30
N GLU A 218 3.62 33.40 -2.40
CA GLU A 218 3.23 34.36 -1.35
C GLU A 218 4.23 34.39 -0.18
N GLU A 219 4.95 33.30 0.10
CA GLU A 219 5.97 33.24 1.16
C GLU A 219 7.31 33.91 0.77
N THR A 220 7.46 34.33 -0.49
CA THR A 220 8.69 34.97 -1.00
C THR A 220 8.54 36.47 -1.30
N MET A 221 7.39 37.08 -0.97
CA MET A 221 7.16 38.55 -0.99
C MET A 221 7.16 39.12 0.43
#